data_AF-A0A848L0Z9-F1
#
_entry.id   AF-A0A848L0Z9-F1
#
_cell.length_a   1.000
_cell.length_b   1.000
_cell.length_c   1.000
_cell.angle_alpha   90.00
_cell.angle_beta   90.00
_cell.angle_gamma   90.00
#
_symmetry.space_group_name_H-M   'P 1'
#
loop_
_entity.id
_entity.type
_entity.pdbx_description
1 polymer ?
#
loop_
_entity_poly.entity_id
_entity_poly.type
_entity_poly.pdbx_seq_one_letter_code
_entity_poly.pdbx_strand_id
1 'polypeptide(L)'
;MTAPRPRTAVITEAWRNMVDATVADTGADPFTMMSGRDGGPLARTVKCIIDPLVLRLRANPDYGKPLLDADQARDVGNLIGAAAPTLADAARWFTELKAQRRTAGITGGNIQEQYFPRAFELAVSYGTPADDASSIAAEMIVDIHQPSAGMSVDDLTDYLDAGHDRLAAALDAVWTSTTQAPVGRPPADSSETVAALLSDDVDARVRDLHWKELTASNLPAAVGLDLFDTGTSITELLAACEIRVPESVRAPSLSAVVPATAPPLRGRAAGLPLDRSIATRVATTLRRSRDREQLPPIADLVDDEITRSRAPWALDGAVWQAAALVGVIVAAQLYPLAPQASPHGFVTAMTQRLAAQAHILYNRRFLLDGSDSDLATDLREFWRPYLSRLWVRLHGRSIGEPDTPATRFDAAALLDLLDGIARSVSYDQRSRIRAVIEKAAR
;
A
#
# COMPACT_ATOMS: atom_id res chain seq x y z
N MET A 1 25.49 28.24 -15.42
CA MET A 1 24.33 27.37 -15.19
C MET A 1 24.38 26.94 -13.73
N THR A 2 23.38 27.30 -12.92
CA THR A 2 23.34 26.97 -11.49
C THR A 2 23.16 25.46 -11.33
N ALA A 3 23.91 24.85 -10.39
CA ALA A 3 23.80 23.42 -10.14
C ALA A 3 22.37 23.04 -9.70
N PRO A 4 21.83 21.89 -10.16
CA PRO A 4 20.50 21.45 -9.78
C PRO A 4 20.42 21.17 -8.29
N ARG A 5 19.33 21.60 -7.64
CA ARG A 5 19.19 21.62 -6.18
C ARG A 5 18.29 20.50 -5.68
N PRO A 6 18.59 19.87 -4.52
CA PRO A 6 17.67 18.93 -3.88
C PRO A 6 16.31 19.59 -3.63
N ARG A 7 15.23 18.99 -4.12
CA ARG A 7 13.86 19.55 -3.96
C ARG A 7 13.53 19.81 -2.50
N THR A 8 13.90 18.91 -1.59
CA THR A 8 13.64 19.12 -0.16
C THR A 8 14.30 20.40 0.33
N ALA A 9 15.50 20.73 -0.15
CA ALA A 9 16.17 21.97 0.23
C ALA A 9 15.43 23.19 -0.32
N VAL A 10 14.94 23.12 -1.56
CA VAL A 10 14.12 24.18 -2.17
C VAL A 10 12.82 24.40 -1.39
N ILE A 11 12.09 23.32 -1.06
CA ILE A 11 10.85 23.41 -0.28
C ILE A 11 11.13 23.95 1.13
N THR A 12 12.19 23.48 1.79
CA THR A 12 12.56 23.96 3.12
C THR A 12 12.94 25.45 3.10
N GLU A 13 13.70 25.89 2.11
CA GLU A 13 14.04 27.31 1.94
C GLU A 13 12.79 28.16 1.67
N ALA A 14 11.96 27.76 0.70
CA ALA A 14 10.73 28.47 0.38
C ALA A 14 9.77 28.57 1.57
N TRP A 15 9.65 27.48 2.34
CA TRP A 15 8.85 27.46 3.56
C TRP A 15 9.38 28.41 4.63
N ARG A 16 10.70 28.42 4.89
CA ARG A 16 11.30 29.33 5.86
C ARG A 16 11.12 30.79 5.45
N ASN A 17 11.40 31.12 4.18
CA ASN A 17 11.21 32.47 3.66
C ASN A 17 9.75 32.93 3.80
N MET A 18 8.80 32.03 3.53
CA MET A 18 7.36 32.28 3.71
C MET A 18 6.99 32.54 5.18
N VAL A 19 7.49 31.71 6.11
CA VAL A 19 7.28 31.87 7.56
C VAL A 19 7.85 33.21 8.02
N ASP A 20 9.11 33.50 7.69
CA ASP A 20 9.80 34.74 8.09
C ASP A 20 9.06 35.97 7.56
N ALA A 21 8.61 35.94 6.30
CA ALA A 21 7.83 37.02 5.71
C ALA A 21 6.47 37.22 6.43
N THR A 22 5.79 36.13 6.79
CA THR A 22 4.50 36.20 7.48
C THR A 22 4.67 36.72 8.92
N VAL A 23 5.73 36.31 9.62
CA VAL A 23 6.05 36.80 10.97
C VAL A 23 6.39 38.28 10.92
N ALA A 24 7.15 38.72 9.92
CA ALA A 24 7.47 40.13 9.74
C ALA A 24 6.23 40.99 9.46
N ASP A 25 5.26 40.47 8.70
CA ASP A 25 4.03 41.18 8.33
C ASP A 25 2.98 41.20 9.45
N THR A 26 2.76 40.05 10.10
CA THR A 26 1.64 39.85 11.05
C THR A 26 2.05 39.87 12.52
N GLY A 27 3.35 39.76 12.82
CA GLY A 27 3.88 39.62 14.17
C GLY A 27 3.64 38.24 14.81
N ALA A 28 3.05 37.29 14.09
CA ALA A 28 2.72 35.96 14.59
C ALA A 28 3.24 34.86 13.65
N ASP A 29 3.61 33.71 14.22
CA ASP A 29 3.91 32.48 13.48
C ASP A 29 2.73 31.50 13.57
N PRO A 30 1.79 31.51 12.62
CA PRO A 30 0.70 30.53 12.60
C PRO A 30 1.20 29.12 12.23
N PHE A 31 2.39 28.98 11.66
CA PHE A 31 2.87 27.73 11.06
C PHE A 31 3.54 26.78 12.05
N THR A 32 3.68 27.14 13.33
CA THR A 32 4.39 26.34 14.33
C THR A 32 3.94 24.87 14.37
N MET A 33 2.65 24.60 14.15
CA MET A 33 2.10 23.22 14.13
C MET A 33 2.40 22.42 12.85
N MET A 34 2.84 23.11 11.80
CA MET A 34 3.18 22.56 10.49
C MET A 34 4.69 22.59 10.22
N SER A 35 5.47 23.18 11.14
CA SER A 35 6.93 23.29 11.09
C SER A 35 7.61 22.30 12.04
N GLY A 36 8.77 21.79 11.62
CA GLY A 36 9.68 21.01 12.45
C GLY A 36 10.53 21.89 13.36
N ARG A 37 11.32 21.24 14.23
CA ARG A 37 12.28 21.94 15.12
C ARG A 37 13.36 22.71 14.37
N ASP A 38 13.61 22.35 13.12
CA ASP A 38 14.56 22.99 12.23
C ASP A 38 13.93 24.16 11.44
N GLY A 39 12.69 24.52 11.71
CA GLY A 39 11.95 25.57 11.00
C GLY A 39 11.55 25.21 9.57
N GLY A 40 11.86 23.99 9.10
CA GLY A 40 11.35 23.47 7.83
C GLY A 40 9.93 22.92 7.99
N PRO A 41 9.22 22.61 6.89
CA PRO A 41 7.91 21.97 6.98
C PRO A 41 8.06 20.54 7.50
N LEU A 42 7.09 20.07 8.28
CA LEU A 42 7.00 18.66 8.66
C LEU A 42 6.85 17.78 7.41
N ALA A 43 7.33 16.53 7.48
CA ALA A 43 7.15 15.56 6.39
C ALA A 43 5.67 15.37 6.02
N ARG A 44 4.76 15.48 7.00
CA ARG A 44 3.31 15.42 6.76
C ARG A 44 2.74 16.71 6.16
N THR A 45 3.28 17.88 6.49
CA THR A 45 2.93 19.13 5.81
C THR A 45 3.25 19.01 4.32
N VAL A 46 4.42 18.46 3.98
CA VAL A 46 4.79 18.21 2.58
C VAL A 46 3.85 17.21 1.92
N LYS A 47 3.66 16.04 2.54
CA LYS A 47 2.88 14.93 1.96
C LYS A 47 1.38 15.22 1.83
N CYS A 48 0.79 15.91 2.81
CA CYS A 48 -0.66 16.11 2.91
C CYS A 48 -1.12 17.44 2.34
N ILE A 49 -0.25 18.45 2.27
CA ILE A 49 -0.60 19.80 1.80
C ILE A 49 0.25 20.21 0.60
N ILE A 50 1.57 20.33 0.75
CA ILE A 50 2.42 20.94 -0.28
C ILE A 50 2.36 20.15 -1.59
N ASP A 51 2.60 18.85 -1.57
CA ASP A 51 2.64 18.02 -2.78
C ASP A 51 1.27 17.93 -3.48
N PRO A 52 0.17 17.57 -2.79
CA PRO A 52 -1.13 17.42 -3.45
C PRO A 52 -1.88 18.73 -3.71
N LEU A 53 -1.80 19.73 -2.82
CA LEU A 53 -2.69 20.90 -2.83
C LEU A 53 -2.00 22.17 -3.34
N VAL A 54 -0.73 22.39 -3.00
CA VAL A 54 0.03 23.58 -3.44
C VAL A 54 0.72 23.35 -4.78
N LEU A 55 1.62 22.37 -4.84
CA LEU A 55 2.39 22.04 -6.06
C LEU A 55 1.56 21.23 -7.06
N ARG A 56 0.52 20.54 -6.59
CA ARG A 56 -0.41 19.75 -7.40
C ARG A 56 0.33 18.81 -8.34
N LEU A 57 1.19 17.93 -7.80
CA LEU A 57 2.13 17.10 -8.58
C LEU A 57 1.48 16.20 -9.65
N ARG A 58 0.17 15.95 -9.59
CA ARG A 58 -0.55 15.27 -10.70
C ARG A 58 -0.63 16.13 -11.96
N ALA A 59 -0.85 17.43 -11.80
CA ALA A 59 -0.89 18.39 -12.90
C ALA A 59 0.52 18.88 -13.26
N ASN A 60 1.42 18.95 -12.27
CA ASN A 60 2.79 19.45 -12.45
C ASN A 60 3.84 18.38 -12.04
N PRO A 61 3.99 17.29 -12.83
CA PRO A 61 4.86 16.18 -12.45
C PRO A 61 6.35 16.56 -12.38
N ASP A 62 6.76 17.62 -13.08
CA ASP A 62 8.15 18.10 -13.09
C ASP A 62 8.64 18.61 -11.74
N TYR A 63 7.75 19.21 -10.93
CA TYR A 63 8.07 19.63 -9.56
C TYR A 63 8.27 18.44 -8.60
N GLY A 64 7.97 17.23 -9.05
CA GLY A 64 8.17 15.97 -8.33
C GLY A 64 9.55 15.34 -8.56
N LYS A 65 10.47 15.97 -9.31
CA LYS A 65 11.83 15.45 -9.54
C LYS A 65 12.72 15.55 -8.28
N PRO A 66 13.63 14.59 -8.01
CA PRO A 66 14.61 14.62 -6.92
C PRO A 66 15.44 15.91 -6.87
N LEU A 67 15.94 16.30 -8.03
CA LEU A 67 16.72 17.49 -8.25
C LEU A 67 15.92 18.43 -9.15
N LEU A 68 15.87 19.69 -8.79
CA LEU A 68 15.21 20.75 -9.55
C LEU A 68 16.28 21.62 -10.23
N ASP A 69 16.04 21.98 -11.48
CA ASP A 69 16.82 23.05 -12.13
C ASP A 69 16.45 24.43 -11.55
N ALA A 70 17.13 25.47 -12.01
CA ALA A 70 16.98 26.82 -11.47
C ALA A 70 15.58 27.41 -11.66
N ASP A 71 14.91 27.09 -12.77
CA ASP A 71 13.58 27.63 -13.08
C ASP A 71 12.51 26.84 -12.30
N GLN A 72 12.61 25.51 -12.27
CA GLN A 72 11.76 24.66 -11.43
C GLN A 72 11.88 25.01 -9.95
N ALA A 73 13.08 25.30 -9.45
CA ALA A 73 13.28 25.70 -8.06
C ALA A 73 12.62 27.06 -7.76
N ARG A 74 12.70 28.00 -8.71
CA ARG A 74 12.04 29.31 -8.60
C ARG A 74 10.52 29.16 -8.59
N ASP A 75 9.97 28.37 -9.50
CA ASP A 75 8.52 28.12 -9.59
C ASP A 75 7.97 27.48 -8.31
N VAL A 76 8.66 26.47 -7.77
CA VAL A 76 8.28 25.84 -6.50
C VAL A 76 8.30 26.87 -5.36
N GLY A 77 9.32 27.72 -5.31
CA GLY A 77 9.39 28.81 -4.33
C GLY A 77 8.22 29.78 -4.44
N ASN A 78 7.89 30.20 -5.66
CA ASN A 78 6.78 31.11 -5.95
C ASN A 78 5.43 30.51 -5.58
N LEU A 79 5.19 29.23 -5.89
CA LEU A 79 3.94 28.54 -5.56
C LEU A 79 3.73 28.42 -4.05
N ILE A 80 4.79 28.10 -3.31
CA ILE A 80 4.72 28.03 -1.83
C ILE A 80 4.48 29.42 -1.25
N GLY A 81 5.21 30.44 -1.71
CA GLY A 81 5.03 31.82 -1.27
C GLY A 81 3.63 32.37 -1.58
N ALA A 82 3.08 32.07 -2.75
CA ALA A 82 1.72 32.47 -3.13
C ALA A 82 0.64 31.79 -2.27
N ALA A 83 0.90 30.56 -1.79
CA ALA A 83 0.00 29.84 -0.92
C ALA A 83 0.07 30.27 0.56
N ALA A 84 0.95 31.21 0.92
CA ALA A 84 1.20 31.59 2.31
C ALA A 84 -0.06 31.97 3.10
N PRO A 85 -0.98 32.82 2.59
CA PRO A 85 -2.17 33.20 3.33
C PRO A 85 -3.08 32.00 3.63
N THR A 86 -3.34 31.16 2.63
CA THR A 86 -4.15 29.95 2.79
C THR A 86 -3.49 28.93 3.71
N LEU A 87 -2.16 28.80 3.67
CA LEU A 87 -1.42 27.93 4.58
C LEU A 87 -1.48 28.43 6.03
N ALA A 88 -1.45 29.75 6.24
CA ALA A 88 -1.60 30.35 7.56
C ALA A 88 -3.00 30.08 8.13
N ASP A 89 -4.04 30.25 7.32
CA ASP A 89 -5.42 29.95 7.72
C ASP A 89 -5.62 28.46 7.97
N ALA A 90 -5.02 27.60 7.16
CA ALA A 90 -5.05 26.15 7.37
C ALA A 90 -4.39 25.78 8.71
N ALA A 91 -3.30 26.44 9.10
CA ALA A 91 -2.67 26.19 10.38
C ALA A 91 -3.54 26.64 11.58
N ARG A 92 -4.29 27.75 11.42
CA ARG A 92 -5.30 28.20 12.40
C ARG A 92 -6.46 27.22 12.51
N TRP A 93 -7.05 26.80 11.39
CA TRP A 93 -8.10 25.76 11.36
C TRP A 93 -7.63 24.43 11.96
N PHE A 94 -6.38 24.04 11.75
CA PHE A 94 -5.83 22.84 12.38
C PHE A 94 -5.80 22.95 13.90
N THR A 95 -5.63 24.15 14.45
CA THR A 95 -5.71 24.39 15.90
C THR A 95 -7.14 24.23 16.41
N GLU A 96 -8.13 24.72 15.69
CA GLU A 96 -9.56 24.52 16.00
C GLU A 96 -9.94 23.02 15.95
N LEU A 97 -9.55 22.31 14.89
CA LEU A 97 -9.79 20.86 14.78
C LEU A 97 -9.11 20.08 15.92
N LYS A 98 -7.93 20.51 16.38
CA LYS A 98 -7.26 19.93 17.55
C LYS A 98 -8.03 20.17 18.85
N ALA A 99 -8.56 21.37 19.04
CA ALA A 99 -9.37 21.71 20.20
C ALA A 99 -10.64 20.85 20.24
N GLN A 100 -11.36 20.77 19.12
CA GLN A 100 -12.59 19.97 19.01
C GLN A 100 -12.33 18.46 19.15
N ARG A 101 -11.24 17.94 18.57
CA ARG A 101 -10.80 16.55 18.80
C ARG A 101 -10.62 16.25 20.29
N ARG A 102 -10.00 17.17 21.03
CA ARG A 102 -9.77 17.01 22.47
C ARG A 102 -11.09 17.04 23.25
N THR A 103 -12.00 17.95 22.89
CA THR A 103 -13.34 18.03 23.48
C THR A 103 -14.14 16.74 23.25
N ALA A 104 -14.02 16.15 22.05
CA ALA A 104 -14.67 14.89 21.69
C ALA A 104 -13.99 13.63 22.28
N GLY A 105 -12.89 13.77 23.03
CA GLY A 105 -12.19 12.64 23.64
C GLY A 105 -11.48 11.69 22.66
N ILE A 106 -11.30 12.11 21.41
CA ILE A 106 -10.71 11.27 20.36
C ILE A 106 -9.20 11.16 20.57
N THR A 107 -8.68 9.95 20.77
CA THR A 107 -7.27 9.67 21.03
C THR A 107 -6.56 8.92 19.89
N GLY A 108 -7.29 8.17 19.06
CA GLY A 108 -6.77 7.41 17.93
C GLY A 108 -6.47 8.22 16.65
N GLY A 109 -5.67 7.63 15.76
CA GLY A 109 -5.36 8.15 14.42
C GLY A 109 -4.17 9.12 14.34
N ASN A 110 -3.53 9.19 13.16
CA ASN A 110 -2.52 10.21 12.89
C ASN A 110 -3.22 11.53 12.57
N ILE A 111 -3.20 12.44 13.55
CA ILE A 111 -3.90 13.73 13.48
C ILE A 111 -3.51 14.57 12.27
N GLN A 112 -2.23 14.54 11.87
CA GLN A 112 -1.74 15.32 10.74
C GLN A 112 -2.25 14.75 9.42
N GLU A 113 -2.27 13.43 9.27
CA GLU A 113 -2.78 12.79 8.04
C GLU A 113 -4.26 13.06 7.81
N GLN A 114 -5.04 13.01 8.89
CA GLN A 114 -6.49 13.17 8.81
C GLN A 114 -6.87 14.64 8.66
N TYR A 115 -6.24 15.54 9.41
CA TYR A 115 -6.77 16.90 9.55
C TYR A 115 -6.03 17.93 8.71
N PHE A 116 -4.79 17.69 8.28
CA PHE A 116 -4.10 18.67 7.41
C PHE A 116 -4.84 18.93 6.10
N PRO A 117 -5.33 17.91 5.36
CA PRO A 117 -6.12 18.17 4.15
C PRO A 117 -7.42 18.92 4.46
N ARG A 118 -8.11 18.56 5.56
CA ARG A 118 -9.38 19.17 5.97
C ARG A 118 -9.21 20.61 6.46
N ALA A 119 -8.14 20.90 7.17
CA ALA A 119 -7.81 22.26 7.58
C ALA A 119 -7.51 23.16 6.37
N PHE A 120 -6.85 22.62 5.33
CA PHE A 120 -6.64 23.34 4.08
C PHE A 120 -7.94 23.55 3.31
N GLU A 121 -8.83 22.56 3.27
CA GLU A 121 -10.17 22.68 2.69
C GLU A 121 -11.00 23.76 3.39
N LEU A 122 -10.97 23.81 4.72
CA LEU A 122 -11.62 24.86 5.51
C LEU A 122 -11.02 26.24 5.24
N ALA A 123 -9.70 26.35 5.14
CA ALA A 123 -9.03 27.60 4.78
C ALA A 123 -9.44 28.11 3.40
N VAL A 124 -9.58 27.21 2.41
CA VAL A 124 -10.05 27.58 1.07
C VAL A 124 -11.53 27.99 1.08
N SER A 125 -12.34 27.31 1.88
CA SER A 125 -13.81 27.50 1.87
C SER A 125 -14.26 28.67 2.74
N TYR A 126 -13.59 28.91 3.86
CA TYR A 126 -13.99 29.86 4.90
C TYR A 126 -12.93 30.93 5.20
N GLY A 127 -11.71 30.82 4.66
CA GLY A 127 -10.63 31.75 4.99
C GLY A 127 -10.15 31.60 6.43
N THR A 128 -9.78 32.70 7.08
CA THR A 128 -9.38 32.73 8.50
C THR A 128 -10.52 32.26 9.42
N PRO A 129 -10.26 31.41 10.42
CA PRO A 129 -11.27 31.07 11.44
C PRO A 129 -11.90 32.32 12.08
N ALA A 130 -13.23 32.37 12.10
CA ALA A 130 -14.05 33.43 12.69
C ALA A 130 -14.85 32.90 13.90
N ASP A 131 -15.83 33.65 14.40
CA ASP A 131 -16.57 33.33 15.63
C ASP A 131 -17.30 31.97 15.60
N ASP A 132 -17.68 31.48 14.42
CA ASP A 132 -18.33 30.18 14.20
C ASP A 132 -17.35 29.01 14.00
N ALA A 133 -16.03 29.27 14.02
CA ALA A 133 -15.01 28.28 13.71
C ALA A 133 -15.05 27.04 14.61
N SER A 134 -15.36 27.23 15.89
CA SER A 134 -15.54 26.13 16.84
C SER A 134 -16.65 25.17 16.41
N SER A 135 -17.78 25.70 15.92
CA SER A 135 -18.91 24.91 15.44
C SER A 135 -18.57 24.19 14.13
N ILE A 136 -17.97 24.90 13.17
CA ILE A 136 -17.54 24.33 11.89
C ILE A 136 -16.51 23.22 12.11
N ALA A 137 -15.55 23.44 13.00
CA ALA A 137 -14.54 22.44 13.36
C ALA A 137 -15.17 21.23 14.07
N ALA A 138 -16.20 21.44 14.91
CA ALA A 138 -16.91 20.34 15.56
C ALA A 138 -17.66 19.46 14.55
N GLU A 139 -18.37 20.09 13.60
CA GLU A 139 -19.04 19.38 12.50
C GLU A 139 -18.04 18.61 11.63
N MET A 140 -16.91 19.22 11.28
CA MET A 140 -15.84 18.56 10.54
C MET A 140 -15.23 17.39 11.34
N ILE A 141 -15.07 17.51 12.66
CA ILE A 141 -14.62 16.39 13.51
C ILE A 141 -15.64 15.26 13.51
N VAL A 142 -16.93 15.57 13.53
CA VAL A 142 -18.01 14.58 13.39
C VAL A 142 -17.91 13.90 12.02
N ASP A 143 -17.78 14.62 10.91
CA ASP A 143 -17.60 14.03 9.57
C ASP A 143 -16.35 13.13 9.47
N ILE A 144 -15.23 13.53 10.07
CA ILE A 144 -13.99 12.74 10.04
C ILE A 144 -14.08 11.50 10.96
N HIS A 145 -14.74 11.60 12.12
CA HIS A 145 -14.73 10.60 13.19
C HIS A 145 -16.09 9.98 13.49
N GLN A 146 -17.09 10.15 12.65
CA GLN A 146 -18.20 9.23 12.57
C GLN A 146 -17.89 8.13 11.54
N PRO A 147 -17.17 7.06 11.93
CA PRO A 147 -17.56 5.72 11.54
C PRO A 147 -18.61 5.20 12.54
N SER A 148 -19.58 4.43 12.06
CA SER A 148 -20.65 3.79 12.84
C SER A 148 -20.14 3.26 14.18
N ALA A 149 -20.86 3.58 15.27
CA ALA A 149 -20.55 3.09 16.60
C ALA A 149 -20.22 1.58 16.57
N GLY A 150 -19.07 1.18 17.12
CA GLY A 150 -18.63 -0.22 17.21
C GLY A 150 -17.78 -0.75 16.05
N MET A 151 -17.30 0.10 15.13
CA MET A 151 -16.51 -0.31 13.94
C MET A 151 -15.12 0.36 13.88
N SER A 152 -14.47 0.58 15.03
CA SER A 152 -13.12 1.13 15.13
C SER A 152 -12.04 0.08 15.43
N VAL A 153 -10.77 0.48 15.30
CA VAL A 153 -9.62 -0.38 15.68
C VAL A 153 -9.49 -0.51 17.20
N ASP A 154 -10.00 0.47 17.95
CA ASP A 154 -9.99 0.43 19.41
C ASP A 154 -11.09 -0.54 19.88
N ASP A 155 -12.28 -0.51 19.27
CA ASP A 155 -13.34 -1.52 19.52
C ASP A 155 -12.86 -2.95 19.20
N LEU A 156 -12.07 -3.12 18.11
CA LEU A 156 -11.43 -4.40 17.79
C LEU A 156 -10.43 -4.82 18.86
N THR A 157 -9.66 -3.85 19.38
CA THR A 157 -8.69 -4.11 20.44
C THR A 157 -9.41 -4.61 21.68
N ASP A 158 -10.44 -3.88 22.13
CA ASP A 158 -11.25 -4.24 23.30
C ASP A 158 -11.94 -5.60 23.14
N TYR A 159 -12.52 -5.89 21.97
CA TYR A 159 -13.13 -7.18 21.67
C TYR A 159 -12.12 -8.34 21.76
N LEU A 160 -10.94 -8.18 21.16
CA LEU A 160 -9.88 -9.19 21.20
C LEU A 160 -9.35 -9.42 22.62
N ASP A 161 -9.29 -8.37 23.46
CA ASP A 161 -8.86 -8.48 24.85
C ASP A 161 -9.90 -9.20 25.71
N ALA A 162 -11.17 -8.83 25.59
CA ALA A 162 -12.25 -9.48 26.33
C ALA A 162 -12.44 -10.95 25.94
N GLY A 163 -12.11 -11.31 24.70
CA GLY A 163 -12.33 -12.64 24.12
C GLY A 163 -11.08 -13.51 23.94
N HIS A 164 -9.91 -13.12 24.47
CA HIS A 164 -8.62 -13.70 24.09
C HIS A 164 -8.60 -15.24 24.06
N ASP A 165 -8.88 -15.88 25.20
CA ASP A 165 -8.79 -17.35 25.34
C ASP A 165 -9.78 -18.08 24.42
N ARG A 166 -11.01 -17.56 24.31
CA ARG A 166 -12.05 -18.12 23.43
C ARG A 166 -11.63 -18.05 21.97
N LEU A 167 -11.13 -16.90 21.53
CA LEU A 167 -10.68 -16.68 20.16
C LEU A 167 -9.42 -17.48 19.84
N ALA A 168 -8.54 -17.68 20.82
CA ALA A 168 -7.33 -18.46 20.66
C ALA A 168 -7.67 -19.95 20.47
N ALA A 169 -8.62 -20.45 21.27
CA ALA A 169 -9.16 -21.80 21.12
C ALA A 169 -9.90 -21.98 19.79
N ALA A 170 -10.67 -20.98 19.34
CA ALA A 170 -11.34 -21.01 18.04
C ALA A 170 -10.33 -21.08 16.88
N LEU A 171 -9.27 -20.27 16.94
CA LEU A 171 -8.19 -20.29 15.96
C LEU A 171 -7.46 -21.64 15.95
N ASP A 172 -7.12 -22.17 17.12
CA ASP A 172 -6.49 -23.49 17.23
C ASP A 172 -7.39 -24.59 16.67
N ALA A 173 -8.69 -24.55 16.96
CA ALA A 173 -9.67 -25.49 16.41
C ALA A 173 -9.74 -25.45 14.88
N VAL A 174 -9.75 -24.26 14.27
CA VAL A 174 -9.73 -24.11 12.81
C VAL A 174 -8.45 -24.70 12.22
N TRP A 175 -7.29 -24.44 12.83
CA TRP A 175 -6.00 -24.87 12.29
C TRP A 175 -5.66 -26.33 12.55
N THR A 176 -6.23 -26.92 13.60
CA THR A 176 -6.12 -28.35 13.88
C THR A 176 -7.18 -29.18 13.14
N SER A 177 -8.27 -28.55 12.68
CA SER A 177 -9.27 -29.22 11.86
C SER A 177 -8.64 -29.72 10.55
N THR A 178 -8.60 -31.04 10.40
CA THR A 178 -7.97 -31.68 9.24
C THR A 178 -8.89 -31.55 8.04
N THR A 179 -8.60 -30.60 7.15
CA THR A 179 -9.26 -30.53 5.84
C THR A 179 -8.41 -31.30 4.83
N GLN A 180 -8.47 -32.64 4.87
CA GLN A 180 -7.83 -33.47 3.83
C GLN A 180 -8.63 -33.37 2.53
N ALA A 181 -8.26 -32.46 1.64
CA ALA A 181 -8.56 -32.61 0.22
C ALA A 181 -7.45 -33.46 -0.44
N PRO A 182 -7.78 -34.37 -1.36
CA PRO A 182 -6.76 -35.11 -2.10
C PRO A 182 -5.92 -34.13 -2.92
N VAL A 183 -4.61 -34.13 -2.67
CA VAL A 183 -3.61 -33.37 -3.41
C VAL A 183 -3.44 -33.99 -4.79
N GLY A 184 -3.91 -33.30 -5.82
CA GLY A 184 -3.46 -33.54 -7.19
C GLY A 184 -2.31 -32.59 -7.48
N ARG A 185 -1.19 -33.11 -8.03
CA ARG A 185 -0.20 -32.28 -8.71
C ARG A 185 -0.96 -31.32 -9.65
N PRO A 186 -0.60 -30.02 -9.73
CA PRO A 186 -1.23 -29.13 -10.70
C PRO A 186 -1.20 -29.80 -12.08
N PRO A 187 -2.35 -29.98 -12.76
CA PRO A 187 -2.38 -30.65 -14.06
C PRO A 187 -1.43 -29.94 -15.03
N ALA A 188 -0.75 -30.69 -15.91
CA ALA A 188 0.21 -30.13 -16.85
C ALA A 188 -0.39 -28.96 -17.67
N ASP A 189 -1.68 -29.05 -18.00
CA ASP A 189 -2.49 -28.04 -18.72
C ASP A 189 -2.63 -26.69 -17.97
N SER A 190 -2.28 -26.65 -16.68
CA SER A 190 -2.29 -25.43 -15.86
C SER A 190 -1.24 -24.42 -16.31
N SER A 191 -0.09 -24.90 -16.78
CA SER A 191 0.98 -24.05 -17.32
C SER A 191 0.50 -23.31 -18.57
N GLU A 192 -0.20 -24.03 -19.46
CA GLU A 192 -0.71 -23.48 -20.72
C GLU A 192 -1.79 -22.42 -20.48
N THR A 193 -2.70 -22.65 -19.52
CA THR A 193 -3.74 -21.68 -19.14
C THR A 193 -3.13 -20.37 -18.63
N VAL A 194 -2.12 -20.46 -17.75
CA VAL A 194 -1.42 -19.28 -17.22
C VAL A 194 -0.58 -18.59 -18.30
N ALA A 195 0.09 -19.36 -19.15
CA ALA A 195 0.88 -18.83 -20.26
C ALA A 195 0.01 -18.04 -21.23
N ALA A 196 -1.17 -18.56 -21.60
CA ALA A 196 -2.12 -17.87 -22.46
C ALA A 196 -2.67 -16.59 -21.80
N LEU A 197 -2.95 -16.64 -20.48
CA LEU A 197 -3.41 -15.47 -19.71
C LEU A 197 -2.38 -14.34 -19.66
N LEU A 198 -1.08 -14.66 -19.63
CA LEU A 198 0.03 -13.71 -19.50
C LEU A 198 0.80 -13.45 -20.81
N SER A 199 0.35 -14.02 -21.93
CA SER A 199 0.93 -13.78 -23.26
C SER A 199 0.58 -12.38 -23.76
N ASP A 200 1.44 -11.75 -24.56
CA ASP A 200 1.12 -10.48 -25.22
C ASP A 200 0.37 -10.68 -26.56
N ASP A 201 0.42 -11.89 -27.12
CA ASP A 201 -0.06 -12.20 -28.48
C ASP A 201 -1.50 -12.78 -28.51
N VAL A 202 -2.14 -12.91 -27.35
CA VAL A 202 -3.47 -13.52 -27.22
C VAL A 202 -4.56 -12.45 -27.24
N ASP A 203 -5.56 -12.66 -28.10
CA ASP A 203 -6.77 -11.84 -28.21
C ASP A 203 -7.51 -11.75 -26.86
N ALA A 204 -8.10 -10.59 -26.56
CA ALA A 204 -8.76 -10.32 -25.29
C ALA A 204 -9.87 -11.35 -24.96
N ARG A 205 -10.63 -11.80 -25.97
CA ARG A 205 -11.70 -12.78 -25.76
C ARG A 205 -11.16 -14.15 -25.40
N VAL A 206 -10.05 -14.56 -26.04
CA VAL A 206 -9.38 -15.84 -25.73
C VAL A 206 -8.78 -15.79 -24.34
N ARG A 207 -8.17 -14.66 -23.97
CA ARG A 207 -7.65 -14.43 -22.62
C ARG A 207 -8.73 -14.53 -21.56
N ASP A 208 -9.89 -13.93 -21.79
CA ASP A 208 -11.04 -14.01 -20.88
C ASP A 208 -11.60 -15.43 -20.75
N LEU A 209 -11.51 -16.26 -21.80
CA LEU A 209 -11.86 -17.67 -21.71
C LEU A 209 -10.92 -18.41 -20.76
N HIS A 210 -9.60 -18.25 -20.92
CA HIS A 210 -8.63 -18.85 -20.01
C HIS A 210 -8.75 -18.34 -18.57
N TRP A 211 -9.10 -17.07 -18.39
CA TRP A 211 -9.40 -16.54 -17.06
C TRP A 211 -10.64 -17.19 -16.43
N LYS A 212 -11.71 -17.38 -17.21
CA LYS A 212 -12.91 -18.11 -16.76
C LYS A 212 -12.61 -19.58 -16.46
N GLU A 213 -11.82 -20.24 -17.30
CA GLU A 213 -11.37 -21.62 -17.08
C GLU A 213 -10.57 -21.73 -15.77
N LEU A 214 -9.60 -20.84 -15.55
CA LEU A 214 -8.79 -20.83 -14.34
C LEU A 214 -9.63 -20.58 -13.08
N THR A 215 -10.54 -19.63 -13.12
CA THR A 215 -11.42 -19.28 -11.97
C THR A 215 -12.49 -20.34 -11.69
N ALA A 216 -12.91 -21.11 -12.70
CA ALA A 216 -13.81 -22.25 -12.52
C ALA A 216 -13.08 -23.53 -12.08
N SER A 217 -11.76 -23.60 -12.28
CA SER A 217 -10.94 -24.75 -11.90
C SER A 217 -10.70 -24.82 -10.38
N ASN A 218 -10.44 -26.02 -9.87
CA ASN A 218 -10.04 -26.21 -8.48
C ASN A 218 -8.55 -25.90 -8.23
N LEU A 219 -7.78 -25.56 -9.28
CA LEU A 219 -6.34 -25.38 -9.19
C LEU A 219 -5.95 -24.26 -8.21
N PRO A 220 -6.50 -23.03 -8.28
CA PRO A 220 -6.15 -21.99 -7.33
C PRO A 220 -6.46 -22.39 -5.88
N ALA A 221 -7.61 -23.02 -5.63
CA ALA A 221 -7.99 -23.46 -4.30
C ALA A 221 -7.03 -24.55 -3.77
N ALA A 222 -6.72 -25.56 -4.58
CA ALA A 222 -5.81 -26.64 -4.20
C ALA A 222 -4.40 -26.14 -3.85
N VAL A 223 -3.80 -25.32 -4.74
CA VAL A 223 -2.48 -24.73 -4.50
C VAL A 223 -2.48 -23.84 -3.26
N GLY A 224 -3.57 -23.09 -3.05
CA GLY A 224 -3.72 -22.23 -1.87
C GLY A 224 -3.81 -22.98 -0.55
N LEU A 225 -4.40 -24.18 -0.55
CA LEU A 225 -4.49 -25.04 0.65
C LEU A 225 -3.16 -25.76 0.93
N ASP A 226 -2.46 -26.19 -0.11
CA ASP A 226 -1.16 -26.86 0.01
C ASP A 226 -0.10 -26.01 0.73
N LEU A 227 -0.25 -24.67 0.71
CA LEU A 227 0.61 -23.77 1.49
C LEU A 227 0.60 -24.10 3.00
N PHE A 228 -0.47 -24.73 3.50
CA PHE A 228 -0.68 -25.04 4.91
C PHE A 228 -0.50 -26.55 5.22
N ASP A 229 -0.89 -27.44 4.31
CA ASP A 229 -1.01 -28.88 4.59
C ASP A 229 0.26 -29.67 4.26
N THR A 230 0.68 -29.61 3.01
CA THR A 230 1.82 -30.34 2.46
C THR A 230 3.07 -29.48 2.38
N GLY A 231 2.89 -28.16 2.46
CA GLY A 231 3.95 -27.18 2.26
C GLY A 231 4.46 -27.21 0.83
N THR A 232 3.61 -27.51 -0.17
CA THR A 232 3.99 -27.41 -1.60
C THR A 232 4.71 -26.10 -1.79
N SER A 233 6.01 -26.20 -2.10
CA SER A 233 6.82 -25.01 -2.23
C SER A 233 6.26 -24.24 -3.42
N ILE A 234 6.04 -22.93 -3.28
CA ILE A 234 5.78 -22.04 -4.43
C ILE A 234 6.77 -22.36 -5.57
N THR A 235 7.98 -22.81 -5.26
CA THR A 235 8.98 -23.35 -6.20
C THR A 235 8.45 -24.45 -7.13
N GLU A 236 7.63 -25.39 -6.66
CA GLU A 236 7.07 -26.46 -7.50
C GLU A 236 6.00 -25.93 -8.46
N LEU A 237 5.13 -25.02 -8.00
CA LEU A 237 4.20 -24.29 -8.85
C LEU A 237 4.98 -23.53 -9.95
N LEU A 238 6.03 -22.81 -9.56
CA LEU A 238 6.86 -22.06 -10.49
C LEU A 238 7.54 -22.97 -11.52
N ALA A 239 8.07 -24.12 -11.08
CA ALA A 239 8.67 -25.10 -11.97
C ALA A 239 7.66 -25.67 -12.98
N ALA A 240 6.42 -25.92 -12.56
CA ALA A 240 5.34 -26.36 -13.45
C ALA A 240 4.99 -25.30 -14.51
N CYS A 241 5.12 -24.01 -14.18
CA CYS A 241 4.96 -22.90 -15.11
C CYS A 241 6.25 -22.53 -15.87
N GLU A 242 7.25 -23.42 -15.88
CA GLU A 242 8.55 -23.22 -16.54
C GLU A 242 9.34 -21.99 -16.04
N ILE A 243 9.06 -21.53 -14.83
CA ILE A 243 9.74 -20.39 -14.21
C ILE A 243 10.91 -20.88 -13.38
N ARG A 244 12.10 -20.38 -13.71
CA ARG A 244 13.32 -20.60 -12.92
C ARG A 244 13.62 -19.37 -12.09
N VAL A 245 13.62 -19.53 -10.77
CA VAL A 245 14.12 -18.51 -9.84
C VAL A 245 15.65 -18.63 -9.78
N PRO A 246 16.42 -17.56 -10.02
CA PRO A 246 17.88 -17.59 -9.88
C PRO A 246 18.30 -17.97 -8.46
N GLU A 247 19.34 -18.79 -8.31
CA GLU A 247 19.86 -19.23 -7.00
C GLU A 247 20.26 -18.06 -6.09
N SER A 248 20.66 -16.94 -6.69
CA SER A 248 21.03 -15.70 -5.99
C SER A 248 19.84 -14.91 -5.43
N VAL A 249 18.61 -15.32 -5.73
CA VAL A 249 17.38 -14.66 -5.27
C VAL A 249 16.51 -15.65 -4.51
N ARG A 250 16.00 -15.22 -3.36
CA ARG A 250 15.02 -16.00 -2.60
C ARG A 250 13.72 -16.12 -3.40
N ALA A 251 13.25 -17.35 -3.59
CA ALA A 251 11.93 -17.60 -4.18
C ALA A 251 10.82 -16.89 -3.39
N PRO A 252 9.73 -16.44 -4.06
CA PRO A 252 8.62 -15.83 -3.36
C PRO A 252 8.03 -16.76 -2.30
N SER A 253 7.72 -16.19 -1.14
CA SER A 253 7.01 -16.88 -0.07
C SER A 253 5.91 -16.01 0.51
N LEU A 254 4.81 -16.63 0.93
CA LEU A 254 3.73 -15.93 1.61
C LEU A 254 3.79 -16.08 3.14
N SER A 255 4.66 -16.96 3.64
CA SER A 255 4.90 -17.26 5.06
C SER A 255 6.40 -17.40 5.33
N ALA A 256 6.85 -17.09 6.54
CA ALA A 256 8.23 -17.28 6.95
C ALA A 256 8.59 -18.77 7.14
N VAL A 257 7.57 -19.61 7.37
CA VAL A 257 7.69 -21.06 7.61
C VAL A 257 6.92 -21.82 6.54
N VAL A 258 7.44 -22.99 6.16
CA VAL A 258 6.80 -23.91 5.20
C VAL A 258 6.71 -25.30 5.87
N PRO A 259 5.52 -25.90 5.99
CA PRO A 259 4.20 -25.33 5.71
C PRO A 259 3.90 -24.08 6.58
N ALA A 260 2.99 -23.22 6.11
CA ALA A 260 2.57 -22.06 6.88
C ALA A 260 1.86 -22.49 8.17
N THR A 261 2.10 -21.78 9.26
CA THR A 261 1.53 -22.07 10.58
C THR A 261 0.46 -21.06 10.96
N ALA A 262 -0.33 -21.37 11.99
CA ALA A 262 -1.38 -20.48 12.48
C ALA A 262 -0.83 -19.07 12.76
N PRO A 263 -1.43 -18.00 12.20
CA PRO A 263 -1.02 -16.64 12.52
C PRO A 263 -1.38 -16.34 13.97
N PRO A 264 -0.63 -15.50 14.68
CA PRO A 264 -1.02 -15.15 16.04
C PRO A 264 -2.30 -14.30 16.01
N LEU A 265 -3.11 -14.35 17.08
CA LEU A 265 -4.27 -13.43 17.19
C LEU A 265 -3.83 -11.96 17.18
N ARG A 266 -2.71 -11.67 17.85
CA ARG A 266 -2.16 -10.33 18.08
C ARG A 266 -0.65 -10.29 17.86
N GLY A 267 -0.09 -9.09 17.90
CA GLY A 267 1.35 -8.87 17.79
C GLY A 267 1.75 -8.28 16.45
N ARG A 268 2.98 -7.76 16.42
CA ARG A 268 3.57 -7.18 15.22
C ARG A 268 3.86 -8.32 14.25
N ALA A 269 3.06 -8.39 13.19
CA ALA A 269 3.19 -9.37 12.12
C ALA A 269 4.63 -9.52 11.64
N ALA A 270 5.05 -10.75 11.31
CA ALA A 270 6.15 -10.93 10.39
C ALA A 270 5.75 -10.30 9.03
N GLY A 271 6.73 -9.82 8.27
CA GLY A 271 6.47 -8.96 7.10
C GLY A 271 5.72 -9.63 5.93
N LEU A 272 5.46 -10.94 5.99
CA LEU A 272 4.84 -11.71 4.91
C LEU A 272 3.31 -11.84 5.11
N PRO A 273 2.54 -12.00 4.03
CA PRO A 273 1.07 -11.92 4.10
C PRO A 273 0.39 -12.90 5.07
N LEU A 274 0.76 -14.18 5.05
CA LEU A 274 0.09 -15.21 5.85
C LEU A 274 0.47 -15.15 7.33
N ASP A 275 1.64 -14.59 7.66
CA ASP A 275 2.10 -14.45 9.05
C ASP A 275 1.45 -13.27 9.78
N ARG A 276 0.61 -12.48 9.08
CA ARG A 276 -0.07 -11.33 9.69
C ARG A 276 -1.09 -11.79 10.69
N SER A 277 -1.05 -11.18 11.88
CA SER A 277 -1.99 -11.47 12.93
C SER A 277 -3.44 -11.19 12.53
N ILE A 278 -4.38 -11.94 13.09
CA ILE A 278 -5.83 -11.74 12.88
C ILE A 278 -6.19 -10.27 13.13
N ALA A 279 -5.69 -9.69 14.23
CA ALA A 279 -5.86 -8.26 14.54
C ALA A 279 -5.37 -7.34 13.41
N THR A 280 -4.20 -7.62 12.82
CA THR A 280 -3.64 -6.79 11.73
C THR A 280 -4.50 -6.86 10.48
N ARG A 281 -5.03 -8.05 10.15
CA ARG A 281 -5.86 -8.28 8.96
C ARG A 281 -7.20 -7.56 9.10
N VAL A 282 -7.93 -7.80 10.20
CA VAL A 282 -9.22 -7.12 10.47
C VAL A 282 -9.04 -5.61 10.57
N ALA A 283 -8.01 -5.12 11.29
CA ALA A 283 -7.74 -3.69 11.37
C ALA A 283 -7.40 -3.06 10.01
N THR A 284 -6.84 -3.84 9.08
CA THR A 284 -6.58 -3.35 7.72
C THR A 284 -7.88 -3.22 6.92
N THR A 285 -8.81 -4.16 7.08
CA THR A 285 -10.16 -4.07 6.51
C THR A 285 -10.90 -2.83 7.04
N LEU A 286 -10.98 -2.68 8.37
CA LEU A 286 -11.62 -1.52 9.00
C LEU A 286 -11.04 -0.19 8.50
N ARG A 287 -9.71 -0.10 8.33
CA ARG A 287 -9.06 1.13 7.84
C ARG A 287 -9.33 1.43 6.36
N ARG A 288 -9.59 0.42 5.53
CA ARG A 288 -9.68 0.57 4.08
C ARG A 288 -11.11 0.68 3.57
N SER A 289 -12.07 0.13 4.29
CA SER A 289 -13.48 0.26 3.95
C SER A 289 -13.92 1.71 4.14
N ARG A 290 -14.41 2.32 3.06
CA ARG A 290 -14.97 3.68 3.06
C ARG A 290 -16.32 3.70 3.76
N ASP A 291 -17.13 2.66 3.56
CA ASP A 291 -18.46 2.50 4.13
C ASP A 291 -18.41 1.49 5.29
N ARG A 292 -17.81 1.88 6.43
CA ARG A 292 -17.67 0.98 7.59
C ARG A 292 -19.02 0.51 8.15
N GLU A 293 -20.09 1.26 7.91
CA GLU A 293 -21.45 0.92 8.33
C GLU A 293 -21.98 -0.34 7.64
N GLN A 294 -21.47 -0.65 6.45
CA GLN A 294 -21.87 -1.81 5.65
C GLN A 294 -21.04 -3.05 5.99
N LEU A 295 -20.00 -2.91 6.82
CA LEU A 295 -19.22 -4.05 7.27
C LEU A 295 -20.00 -4.83 8.33
N PRO A 296 -19.83 -6.16 8.39
CA PRO A 296 -20.31 -6.97 9.51
C PRO A 296 -19.76 -6.45 10.84
N PRO A 297 -20.47 -6.68 11.97
CA PRO A 297 -19.96 -6.42 13.30
C PRO A 297 -18.54 -6.97 13.52
N ILE A 298 -17.77 -6.34 14.42
CA ILE A 298 -16.39 -6.75 14.71
C ILE A 298 -16.29 -8.23 15.12
N ALA A 299 -17.27 -8.73 15.88
CA ALA A 299 -17.30 -10.13 16.29
C ALA A 299 -17.30 -11.07 15.07
N ASP A 300 -18.21 -10.81 14.13
CA ASP A 300 -18.35 -11.58 12.89
C ASP A 300 -17.08 -11.43 12.03
N LEU A 301 -16.54 -10.21 11.89
CA LEU A 301 -15.28 -9.99 11.15
C LEU A 301 -14.09 -10.78 11.72
N VAL A 302 -14.01 -10.93 13.05
CA VAL A 302 -12.95 -11.68 13.70
C VAL A 302 -13.15 -13.19 13.53
N ASP A 303 -14.37 -13.68 13.73
CA ASP A 303 -14.69 -15.10 13.60
C ASP A 303 -14.55 -15.56 12.13
N ASP A 304 -14.97 -14.73 11.18
CA ASP A 304 -14.76 -14.93 9.74
C ASP A 304 -13.27 -14.89 9.39
N GLU A 305 -12.49 -13.97 9.94
CA GLU A 305 -11.04 -13.91 9.67
C GLU A 305 -10.29 -15.11 10.27
N ILE A 306 -10.70 -15.60 11.44
CA ILE A 306 -10.18 -16.84 12.02
C ILE A 306 -10.42 -18.00 11.06
N THR A 307 -11.64 -18.16 10.55
CA THR A 307 -11.99 -19.21 9.58
C THR A 307 -11.21 -19.04 8.27
N ARG A 308 -11.24 -17.83 7.70
CA ARG A 308 -10.55 -17.45 6.46
C ARG A 308 -9.05 -17.64 6.56
N SER A 309 -8.45 -17.52 7.75
CA SER A 309 -7.00 -17.70 7.93
C SER A 309 -6.50 -19.06 7.45
N ARG A 310 -7.39 -20.06 7.37
CA ARG A 310 -7.11 -21.41 6.85
C ARG A 310 -7.75 -21.71 5.48
N ALA A 311 -8.53 -20.78 4.92
CA ALA A 311 -9.05 -20.89 3.55
C ALA A 311 -7.90 -20.84 2.51
N PRO A 312 -8.10 -21.29 1.26
CA PRO A 312 -7.06 -21.23 0.24
C PRO A 312 -6.47 -19.81 0.11
N TRP A 313 -5.14 -19.68 0.17
CA TRP A 313 -4.44 -18.37 0.17
C TRP A 313 -4.80 -17.41 1.31
N ALA A 314 -5.54 -17.88 2.31
CA ALA A 314 -6.29 -17.07 3.28
C ALA A 314 -7.25 -16.06 2.62
N LEU A 315 -7.93 -16.47 1.55
CA LEU A 315 -8.89 -15.68 0.78
C LEU A 315 -10.15 -16.50 0.50
N ASP A 316 -11.31 -15.84 0.57
CA ASP A 316 -12.56 -16.39 0.05
C ASP A 316 -12.71 -16.05 -1.44
N GLY A 317 -13.48 -16.86 -2.16
CA GLY A 317 -13.84 -16.62 -3.56
C GLY A 317 -12.79 -17.10 -4.58
N ALA A 318 -13.26 -17.89 -5.56
CA ALA A 318 -12.39 -18.50 -6.56
C ALA A 318 -11.64 -17.46 -7.43
N VAL A 319 -12.27 -16.31 -7.72
CA VAL A 319 -11.65 -15.20 -8.46
C VAL A 319 -10.44 -14.64 -7.72
N TRP A 320 -10.52 -14.46 -6.40
CA TRP A 320 -9.44 -13.88 -5.60
C TRP A 320 -8.31 -14.87 -5.37
N GLN A 321 -8.64 -16.16 -5.23
CA GLN A 321 -7.67 -17.26 -5.17
C GLN A 321 -6.90 -17.39 -6.50
N ALA A 322 -7.60 -17.32 -7.65
CA ALA A 322 -6.98 -17.33 -8.98
C ALA A 322 -6.06 -16.11 -9.17
N ALA A 323 -6.50 -14.93 -8.75
CA ALA A 323 -5.68 -13.72 -8.82
C ALA A 323 -4.42 -13.81 -7.94
N ALA A 324 -4.50 -14.46 -6.77
CA ALA A 324 -3.35 -14.71 -5.91
C ALA A 324 -2.35 -15.66 -6.57
N LEU A 325 -2.82 -16.75 -7.16
CA LEU A 325 -1.98 -17.71 -7.91
C LEU A 325 -1.24 -17.02 -9.06
N VAL A 326 -1.94 -16.29 -9.93
CA VAL A 326 -1.33 -15.56 -11.04
C VAL A 326 -0.36 -14.50 -10.52
N GLY A 327 -0.71 -13.81 -9.43
CA GLY A 327 0.15 -12.79 -8.84
C GLY A 327 1.46 -13.34 -8.26
N VAL A 328 1.46 -14.54 -7.67
CA VAL A 328 2.70 -15.22 -7.24
C VAL A 328 3.58 -15.57 -8.44
N ILE A 329 2.98 -16.09 -9.50
CA ILE A 329 3.65 -16.42 -10.75
C ILE A 329 4.30 -15.18 -11.36
N VAL A 330 3.58 -14.06 -11.43
CA VAL A 330 4.12 -12.77 -11.90
C VAL A 330 5.25 -12.29 -10.99
N ALA A 331 5.04 -12.29 -9.66
CA ALA A 331 6.03 -11.79 -8.70
C ALA A 331 7.37 -12.53 -8.77
N ALA A 332 7.36 -13.84 -9.03
CA ALA A 332 8.55 -14.68 -9.18
C ALA A 332 9.43 -14.33 -10.37
N GLN A 333 8.94 -13.50 -11.28
CA GLN A 333 9.61 -13.14 -12.53
C GLN A 333 10.04 -11.66 -12.55
N LEU A 334 9.70 -10.88 -11.50
CA LEU A 334 10.05 -9.47 -11.42
C LEU A 334 11.44 -9.28 -10.82
N TYR A 335 12.42 -9.06 -11.71
CA TYR A 335 13.82 -8.77 -11.35
C TYR A 335 14.28 -7.40 -11.85
N PRO A 336 13.84 -6.28 -11.23
CA PRO A 336 14.15 -4.95 -11.73
C PRO A 336 15.64 -4.62 -11.75
N LEU A 337 16.48 -5.22 -10.91
CA LEU A 337 17.93 -4.99 -10.93
C LEU A 337 18.68 -5.80 -12.00
N ALA A 338 18.21 -7.00 -12.30
CA ALA A 338 18.85 -7.89 -13.26
C ALA A 338 17.75 -8.60 -14.07
N PRO A 339 17.16 -7.92 -15.08
CA PRO A 339 16.09 -8.47 -15.89
C PRO A 339 16.51 -9.80 -16.48
N GLN A 340 15.66 -10.80 -16.29
CA GLN A 340 15.84 -12.13 -16.85
C GLN A 340 14.87 -12.33 -18.01
N ALA A 341 15.17 -13.28 -18.89
CA ALA A 341 14.18 -13.76 -19.83
C ALA A 341 13.00 -14.35 -19.06
N SER A 342 11.78 -14.00 -19.46
CA SER A 342 10.54 -14.52 -18.90
C SER A 342 9.76 -15.22 -20.01
N PRO A 343 9.14 -16.39 -19.73
CA PRO A 343 8.26 -17.04 -20.69
C PRO A 343 6.97 -16.24 -20.95
N HIS A 344 6.67 -15.23 -20.12
CA HIS A 344 5.42 -14.47 -20.17
C HIS A 344 5.66 -13.05 -20.71
N GLY A 345 5.04 -12.73 -21.85
CA GLY A 345 5.15 -11.41 -22.50
C GLY A 345 4.77 -10.26 -21.57
N PHE A 346 3.63 -10.39 -20.87
CA PHE A 346 3.14 -9.38 -19.93
C PHE A 346 4.18 -9.03 -18.86
N VAL A 347 4.87 -10.05 -18.34
CA VAL A 347 5.90 -9.88 -17.31
C VAL A 347 7.20 -9.33 -17.89
N THR A 348 7.55 -9.71 -19.12
CA THR A 348 8.67 -9.13 -19.85
C THR A 348 8.47 -7.62 -20.02
N ALA A 349 7.30 -7.20 -20.49
CA ALA A 349 6.97 -5.79 -20.65
C ALA A 349 7.00 -5.03 -19.30
N MET A 350 6.47 -5.63 -18.23
CA MET A 350 6.48 -5.05 -16.89
C MET A 350 7.91 -4.88 -16.35
N THR A 351 8.74 -5.92 -16.47
CA THR A 351 10.13 -5.90 -16.00
C THR A 351 10.97 -4.88 -16.78
N GLN A 352 10.78 -4.78 -18.10
CA GLN A 352 11.43 -3.75 -18.92
C GLN A 352 11.05 -2.34 -18.48
N ARG A 353 9.75 -2.08 -18.22
CA ARG A 353 9.29 -0.78 -17.71
C ARG A 353 9.91 -0.44 -16.36
N LEU A 354 9.96 -1.40 -15.43
CA LEU A 354 10.59 -1.21 -14.12
C LEU A 354 12.09 -0.95 -14.28
N ALA A 355 12.79 -1.76 -15.08
CA ALA A 355 14.21 -1.64 -15.39
C ALA A 355 14.59 -0.29 -16.00
N ALA A 356 13.75 0.26 -16.88
CA ALA A 356 13.98 1.53 -17.56
C ALA A 356 13.89 2.75 -16.63
N GLN A 357 13.41 2.60 -15.40
CA GLN A 357 13.33 3.71 -14.47
C GLN A 357 14.74 4.14 -14.03
N ALA A 358 15.04 5.43 -14.20
CA ALA A 358 16.37 6.00 -13.98
C ALA A 358 16.97 5.68 -12.59
N HIS A 359 16.14 5.57 -11.55
CA HIS A 359 16.60 5.25 -10.21
C HIS A 359 17.02 3.78 -10.04
N ILE A 360 16.38 2.86 -10.78
CA ILE A 360 16.79 1.45 -10.82
C ILE A 360 18.12 1.34 -11.56
N LEU A 361 18.29 2.05 -12.68
CA LEU A 361 19.58 2.14 -13.38
C LEU A 361 20.69 2.71 -12.49
N TYR A 362 20.38 3.76 -11.72
CA TYR A 362 21.31 4.30 -10.73
C TYR A 362 21.72 3.25 -9.69
N ASN A 363 20.76 2.55 -9.09
CA ASN A 363 21.07 1.50 -8.12
C ASN A 363 21.85 0.35 -8.74
N ARG A 364 21.55 -0.08 -9.98
CA ARG A 364 22.37 -1.08 -10.68
C ARG A 364 23.83 -0.63 -10.74
N ARG A 365 24.09 0.62 -11.10
CA ARG A 365 25.45 1.17 -11.17
C ARG A 365 26.11 1.23 -9.79
N PHE A 366 25.38 1.65 -8.76
CA PHE A 366 25.91 1.81 -7.39
C PHE A 366 26.12 0.47 -6.65
N LEU A 367 25.30 -0.54 -6.93
CA LEU A 367 25.38 -1.87 -6.31
C LEU A 367 26.43 -2.76 -6.96
N LEU A 368 26.82 -2.47 -8.20
CA LEU A 368 28.00 -3.06 -8.84
C LEU A 368 29.32 -2.63 -8.16
N ASP A 369 29.29 -1.58 -7.31
CA ASP A 369 30.42 -1.13 -6.49
C ASP A 369 30.45 -1.76 -5.08
N GLY A 370 29.57 -2.75 -4.81
CA GLY A 370 29.67 -3.62 -3.61
C GLY A 370 29.03 -3.10 -2.32
N SER A 371 28.21 -2.04 -2.38
CA SER A 371 27.49 -1.53 -1.21
C SER A 371 26.16 -2.27 -0.98
N ASP A 372 26.11 -3.14 0.03
CA ASP A 372 24.87 -3.83 0.39
C ASP A 372 23.99 -2.90 1.24
N SER A 373 22.77 -2.61 0.77
CA SER A 373 21.82 -1.74 1.48
C SER A 373 20.44 -2.39 1.52
N ASP A 374 19.62 -2.06 2.53
CA ASP A 374 18.24 -2.54 2.65
C ASP A 374 17.42 -2.31 1.36
N LEU A 375 17.72 -1.21 0.67
CA LEU A 375 17.11 -0.86 -0.61
C LEU A 375 17.52 -1.79 -1.75
N ALA A 376 18.78 -2.25 -1.77
CA ALA A 376 19.26 -3.24 -2.70
C ALA A 376 18.54 -4.58 -2.51
N THR A 377 18.39 -5.00 -1.25
CA THR A 377 17.62 -6.19 -0.88
C THR A 377 16.17 -6.07 -1.31
N ASP A 378 15.52 -4.94 -1.06
CA ASP A 378 14.13 -4.71 -1.50
C ASP A 378 13.95 -4.73 -3.03
N LEU A 379 14.97 -4.33 -3.78
CA LEU A 379 14.96 -4.36 -5.24
C LEU A 379 15.29 -5.76 -5.80
N ARG A 380 16.11 -6.56 -5.11
CA ARG A 380 16.35 -7.98 -5.44
C ARG A 380 15.14 -8.84 -5.09
N GLU A 381 14.54 -8.60 -3.93
CA GLU A 381 13.33 -9.27 -3.43
C GLU A 381 12.07 -8.45 -3.75
N PHE A 382 11.94 -7.92 -4.98
CA PHE A 382 10.80 -7.09 -5.38
C PHE A 382 9.45 -7.78 -5.15
N TRP A 383 9.44 -9.11 -5.21
CA TRP A 383 8.28 -9.94 -4.89
C TRP A 383 7.71 -9.65 -3.49
N ARG A 384 8.53 -9.33 -2.47
CA ARG A 384 8.06 -9.10 -1.09
C ARG A 384 7.07 -7.95 -1.00
N PRO A 385 7.44 -6.69 -1.33
CA PRO A 385 6.51 -5.58 -1.28
C PRO A 385 5.39 -5.71 -2.33
N TYR A 386 5.62 -6.45 -3.42
CA TYR A 386 4.59 -6.74 -4.42
C TYR A 386 3.48 -7.64 -3.85
N LEU A 387 3.82 -8.84 -3.38
CA LEU A 387 2.86 -9.79 -2.80
C LEU A 387 2.22 -9.25 -1.53
N SER A 388 2.98 -8.51 -0.71
CA SER A 388 2.47 -7.82 0.46
C SER A 388 1.37 -6.80 0.13
N ARG A 389 1.46 -6.09 -1.01
CA ARG A 389 0.40 -5.18 -1.47
C ARG A 389 -0.74 -5.91 -2.17
N LEU A 390 -0.41 -6.91 -2.99
CA LEU A 390 -1.38 -7.71 -3.73
C LEU A 390 -2.34 -8.40 -2.77
N TRP A 391 -1.80 -9.15 -1.82
CA TRP A 391 -2.60 -9.92 -0.87
C TRP A 391 -3.55 -9.02 -0.11
N VAL A 392 -3.16 -7.81 0.31
CA VAL A 392 -4.08 -6.90 1.02
C VAL A 392 -5.20 -6.38 0.12
N ARG A 393 -4.92 -6.15 -1.17
CA ARG A 393 -5.99 -5.75 -2.11
C ARG A 393 -6.97 -6.90 -2.35
N LEU A 394 -6.46 -8.12 -2.49
CA LEU A 394 -7.29 -9.31 -2.67
C LEU A 394 -8.08 -9.65 -1.40
N HIS A 395 -7.44 -9.60 -0.24
CA HIS A 395 -8.05 -9.84 1.07
C HIS A 395 -9.24 -8.91 1.33
N GLY A 396 -9.06 -7.60 1.12
CA GLY A 396 -10.17 -6.65 1.25
C GLY A 396 -11.33 -6.92 0.28
N ARG A 397 -11.05 -7.36 -0.95
CA ARG A 397 -12.10 -7.76 -1.91
C ARG A 397 -12.75 -9.08 -1.57
N SER A 398 -12.00 -10.04 -1.04
CA SER A 398 -12.53 -11.33 -0.59
C SER A 398 -13.50 -11.18 0.58
N ILE A 399 -13.35 -10.12 1.38
CA ILE A 399 -14.29 -9.80 2.46
C ILE A 399 -15.52 -9.08 1.92
N GLY A 400 -15.33 -8.04 1.09
CA GLY A 400 -16.45 -7.21 0.64
C GLY A 400 -17.26 -7.81 -0.51
N GLU A 401 -16.63 -8.60 -1.38
CA GLU A 401 -17.21 -9.16 -2.60
C GLU A 401 -16.71 -10.61 -2.84
N PRO A 402 -16.92 -11.56 -1.90
CA PRO A 402 -16.41 -12.94 -2.00
C PRO A 402 -16.92 -13.67 -3.25
N ASP A 403 -18.18 -13.46 -3.63
CA ASP A 403 -18.84 -14.16 -4.73
C ASP A 403 -18.74 -13.43 -6.08
N THR A 404 -17.69 -12.60 -6.25
CA THR A 404 -17.49 -11.87 -7.50
C THR A 404 -17.36 -12.85 -8.68
N PRO A 405 -18.22 -12.75 -9.71
CA PRO A 405 -18.10 -13.61 -10.87
C PRO A 405 -16.94 -13.15 -11.77
N ALA A 406 -16.32 -14.09 -12.48
CA ALA A 406 -15.23 -13.80 -13.44
C ALA A 406 -15.65 -12.87 -14.59
N THR A 407 -16.95 -12.68 -14.82
CA THR A 407 -17.47 -11.70 -15.79
C THR A 407 -17.45 -10.26 -15.28
N ARG A 408 -17.40 -10.05 -13.96
CA ARG A 408 -17.31 -8.72 -13.32
C ARG A 408 -15.86 -8.32 -13.04
N PHE A 409 -14.99 -9.31 -12.83
CA PHE A 409 -13.55 -9.13 -12.74
C PHE A 409 -12.89 -10.00 -13.81
N ASP A 410 -12.72 -9.44 -15.00
CA ASP A 410 -12.21 -10.12 -16.20
C ASP A 410 -10.67 -10.16 -16.25
N ALA A 411 -10.10 -10.69 -17.34
CA ALA A 411 -8.65 -10.81 -17.47
C ALA A 411 -7.97 -9.43 -17.55
N ALA A 412 -8.61 -8.44 -18.17
CA ALA A 412 -8.08 -7.08 -18.25
C ALA A 412 -7.98 -6.44 -16.85
N ALA A 413 -9.04 -6.57 -16.04
CA ALA A 413 -9.07 -6.09 -14.65
C ALA A 413 -8.00 -6.77 -13.78
N LEU A 414 -7.73 -8.06 -14.01
CA LEU A 414 -6.62 -8.78 -13.38
C LEU A 414 -5.27 -8.15 -13.76
N LEU A 415 -4.97 -8.02 -15.05
CA LEU A 415 -3.69 -7.51 -15.52
C LEU A 415 -3.47 -6.06 -15.05
N ASP A 416 -4.51 -5.23 -15.07
CA ASP A 416 -4.48 -3.86 -14.55
C ASP A 416 -4.20 -3.82 -13.05
N LEU A 417 -4.78 -4.74 -12.27
CA LEU A 417 -4.49 -4.89 -10.84
C LEU A 417 -3.01 -5.22 -10.63
N LEU A 418 -2.48 -6.21 -11.36
CA LEU A 418 -1.10 -6.70 -11.23
C LEU A 418 -0.08 -5.62 -11.63
N ASP A 419 -0.29 -4.91 -12.74
CA ASP A 419 0.54 -3.79 -13.16
C ASP A 419 0.43 -2.61 -12.18
N GLY A 420 -0.79 -2.31 -11.72
CA GLY A 420 -1.04 -1.27 -10.71
C GLY A 420 -0.35 -1.54 -9.37
N ILE A 421 -0.18 -2.80 -8.97
CA ILE A 421 0.65 -3.17 -7.81
C ILE A 421 2.12 -2.88 -8.09
N ALA A 422 2.66 -3.35 -9.23
CA ALA A 422 4.07 -3.14 -9.58
C ALA A 422 4.43 -1.65 -9.63
N ARG A 423 3.58 -0.82 -10.27
CA ARG A 423 3.72 0.63 -10.27
C ARG A 423 3.72 1.20 -8.86
N SER A 424 2.79 0.78 -8.01
CA SER A 424 2.72 1.24 -6.62
C SER A 424 3.98 0.90 -5.82
N VAL A 425 4.59 -0.27 -6.04
CA VAL A 425 5.85 -0.67 -5.40
C VAL A 425 7.00 0.20 -5.90
N SER A 426 7.10 0.34 -7.21
CA SER A 426 8.11 1.18 -7.85
C SER A 426 8.04 2.65 -7.39
N TYR A 427 6.84 3.23 -7.24
CA TYR A 427 6.70 4.60 -6.72
C TYR A 427 7.22 4.77 -5.29
N ASP A 428 7.00 3.79 -4.44
CA ASP A 428 7.48 3.80 -3.06
C ASP A 428 9.01 3.64 -2.99
N GLN A 429 9.56 2.72 -3.78
CA GLN A 429 11.01 2.57 -3.94
C GLN A 429 11.65 3.84 -4.50
N ARG A 430 11.05 4.46 -5.52
CA ARG A 430 11.48 5.75 -6.06
C ARG A 430 11.54 6.82 -4.98
N SER A 431 10.52 6.91 -4.12
CA SER A 431 10.49 7.87 -3.01
C SER A 431 11.63 7.62 -2.02
N ARG A 432 11.90 6.36 -1.68
CA ARG A 432 13.01 5.98 -0.79
C ARG A 432 14.38 6.25 -1.41
N ILE A 433 14.57 5.92 -2.68
CA ILE A 433 15.83 6.18 -3.42
C ILE A 433 16.08 7.67 -3.52
N ARG A 434 15.04 8.45 -3.83
CA ARG A 434 15.11 9.90 -3.82
C ARG A 434 15.60 10.43 -2.48
N ALA A 435 15.04 9.94 -1.37
CA ALA A 435 15.47 10.37 -0.03
C ALA A 435 16.94 10.03 0.24
N VAL A 436 17.43 8.87 -0.23
CA VAL A 436 18.84 8.48 -0.16
C VAL A 436 19.72 9.40 -1.00
N ILE A 437 19.34 9.71 -2.25
CA ILE A 437 20.07 10.62 -3.14
C ILE A 437 20.12 12.04 -2.54
N GLU A 438 18.98 12.54 -2.06
CA GLU A 438 18.90 13.85 -1.42
C GLU A 438 19.75 13.92 -0.15
N LYS A 439 19.89 12.81 0.59
CA LYS A 439 20.81 12.71 1.73
C LYS A 439 22.28 12.72 1.31
N ALA A 440 22.63 12.07 0.21
CA ALA A 440 24.01 12.00 -0.30
C ALA A 440 24.49 13.30 -0.96
N ALA A 441 23.57 14.15 -1.42
CA ALA A 441 23.86 15.45 -2.02
C ALA A 441 23.87 16.62 -1.01
N ARG A 442 23.59 16.35 0.26
CA ARG A 442 23.79 17.27 1.39
C ARG A 442 25.16 17.00 2.00
#